data_AF-A0A6L7WCA0-F1
#
_entry.id   AF-A0A6L7WCA0-F1
#
_cell.length_a   1.000
_cell.length_b   1.000
_cell.length_c   1.000
_cell.angle_alpha   90.00
_cell.angle_beta   90.00
_cell.angle_gamma   90.00
#
_symmetry.space_group_name_H-M   'P 1'
#
loop_
_entity.id
_entity.type
_entity.pdbx_description
1 polymer ?
#
loop_
_entity_poly.entity_id
_entity_poly.type
_entity_poly.pdbx_seq_one_letter_code
_entity_poly.pdbx_strand_id
1 'polypeptide(L)'
;YRPGDNFYDFYEPVVLDFEGMWPDGRYRHLAYNYTALTLSPCYTEGGVTCLTCHPSHGPEREKKTRADFDGICMQCHRDVQPREHSRHEQHIACVDCHMPPVPEVRRVRVFDHRIAPPVSANTVRFGIPNACGDCHGDRTPEWAVEKTEAWWGKQDDYLLQTAAVVLGRQGNPMAVSPLKDELLDLSNNPTRRASAALLLGRTRSTQAVPVLLNALKDPHPLIRAKAVEGLGLVGQARVVPALVPLLDDPIRIVRFALVPAIENLGTHHLTGQDYERYETIFAEYEQASKEVWATDPYVHAFLGWCYVRRGNTELAQRAFQRALRIWPGIEDAARGLAQIHNAEKNDR
;
A
#
# COMPACT_ATOMS: atom_id res chain seq x y z
N TYR A 1 16.46 -10.52 7.68
CA TYR A 1 15.24 -10.87 8.41
C TYR A 1 15.34 -12.30 8.91
N ARG A 2 15.20 -12.47 10.22
CA ARG A 2 15.01 -13.72 10.94
C ARG A 2 13.68 -13.63 11.73
N PRO A 3 13.00 -14.75 12.00
CA PRO A 3 11.81 -14.72 12.85
C PRO A 3 12.11 -14.05 14.20
N GLY A 4 11.26 -13.10 14.60
CA GLY A 4 11.45 -12.28 15.80
C GLY A 4 12.09 -10.92 15.55
N ASP A 5 12.75 -10.72 14.40
CA ASP A 5 13.17 -9.38 13.97
C ASP A 5 11.95 -8.50 13.69
N ASN A 6 12.10 -7.18 13.80
CA ASN A 6 11.06 -6.26 13.39
C ASN A 6 10.92 -6.28 11.87
N PHE A 7 9.73 -6.62 11.36
CA PHE A 7 9.44 -6.68 9.93
C PHE A 7 9.78 -5.36 9.21
N TYR A 8 9.48 -4.23 9.84
CA TYR A 8 9.67 -2.89 9.30
C TYR A 8 11.13 -2.43 9.28
N ASP A 9 12.05 -3.23 9.83
CA ASP A 9 13.48 -3.03 9.60
C ASP A 9 13.97 -3.66 8.31
N PHE A 10 13.15 -4.46 7.63
CA PHE A 10 13.57 -5.20 6.42
C PHE A 10 12.66 -4.95 5.23
N TYR A 11 11.37 -4.82 5.48
CA TYR A 11 10.35 -4.78 4.45
C TYR A 11 9.36 -3.67 4.71
N GLU A 12 8.95 -3.03 3.63
CA GLU A 12 7.84 -2.10 3.62
C GLU A 12 6.68 -2.75 2.86
N PRO A 13 5.50 -2.95 3.50
CA PRO A 13 4.35 -3.47 2.80
C PRO A 13 3.79 -2.39 1.87
N VAL A 14 3.31 -2.81 0.70
CA VAL A 14 2.53 -1.91 -0.16
C VAL A 14 1.29 -1.41 0.57
N VAL A 15 0.84 -0.21 0.22
CA VAL A 15 -0.36 0.42 0.76
C VAL A 15 -1.37 0.67 -0.36
N LEU A 16 -2.53 1.26 -0.05
CA LEU A 16 -3.62 1.42 -1.01
C LEU A 16 -3.35 2.47 -2.10
N ASP A 17 -2.15 3.02 -2.25
CA ASP A 17 -1.79 3.82 -3.42
C ASP A 17 -1.40 2.95 -4.64
N PHE A 18 -1.03 1.69 -4.40
CA PHE A 18 -0.49 0.78 -5.40
C PHE A 18 -1.55 0.28 -6.40
N GLU A 19 -1.26 0.42 -7.70
CA GLU A 19 -2.19 0.05 -8.79
C GLU A 19 -2.49 -1.45 -8.87
N GLY A 20 -1.57 -2.29 -8.37
CA GLY A 20 -1.80 -3.73 -8.25
C GLY A 20 -2.78 -4.12 -7.15
N MET A 21 -3.41 -3.14 -6.50
CA MET A 21 -4.56 -3.32 -5.62
C MET A 21 -5.73 -2.48 -6.10
N TRP A 22 -6.93 -3.02 -6.00
CA TRP A 22 -8.16 -2.26 -6.12
C TRP A 22 -8.24 -1.21 -5.00
N PRO A 23 -8.94 -0.08 -5.22
CA PRO A 23 -9.09 0.97 -4.21
C PRO A 23 -9.77 0.51 -2.92
N ASP A 24 -10.56 -0.57 -2.97
CA ASP A 24 -11.17 -1.17 -1.77
C ASP A 24 -10.15 -1.99 -0.95
N GLY A 25 -8.97 -2.27 -1.48
CA GLY A 25 -7.90 -3.01 -0.81
C GLY A 25 -7.81 -4.49 -1.16
N ARG A 26 -8.68 -4.97 -2.05
CA ARG A 26 -8.48 -6.29 -2.67
C ARG A 26 -7.36 -6.21 -3.68
N TYR A 27 -6.49 -7.21 -3.72
CA TYR A 27 -5.38 -7.18 -4.65
C TYR A 27 -5.78 -7.64 -6.06
N ARG A 28 -5.05 -7.17 -7.07
CA ARG A 28 -5.25 -7.44 -8.51
C ARG A 28 -4.16 -8.34 -9.08
N HIS A 29 -3.05 -8.47 -8.38
CA HIS A 29 -1.87 -9.20 -8.85
C HIS A 29 -1.34 -10.17 -7.79
N LEU A 30 -0.39 -11.02 -8.17
CA LEU A 30 0.19 -12.00 -7.24
C LEU A 30 0.98 -11.33 -6.12
N ALA A 31 1.09 -12.05 -4.99
CA ALA A 31 2.01 -11.76 -3.88
C ALA A 31 1.68 -10.56 -2.96
N TYR A 32 0.41 -10.14 -2.86
CA TYR A 32 -0.02 -9.06 -1.95
C TYR A 32 -0.97 -9.52 -0.83
N ASN A 33 -0.99 -10.83 -0.54
CA ASN A 33 -1.85 -11.42 0.49
C ASN A 33 -1.60 -10.83 1.88
N TYR A 34 -0.35 -10.49 2.21
CA TYR A 34 -0.03 -9.90 3.51
C TYR A 34 -0.72 -8.55 3.70
N THR A 35 -0.56 -7.61 2.76
CA THR A 35 -1.24 -6.31 2.83
C THR A 35 -2.76 -6.45 2.84
N ALA A 36 -3.32 -7.34 2.01
CA ALA A 36 -4.76 -7.57 2.00
C ALA A 36 -5.24 -8.10 3.35
N LEU A 37 -4.53 -9.06 3.95
CA LEU A 37 -4.87 -9.61 5.25
C LEU A 37 -4.73 -8.58 6.38
N THR A 38 -3.72 -7.71 6.36
CA THR A 38 -3.58 -6.66 7.38
C THR A 38 -4.66 -5.58 7.31
N LEU A 39 -5.41 -5.50 6.21
CA LEU A 39 -6.61 -4.67 6.08
C LEU A 39 -7.87 -5.33 6.67
N SER A 40 -7.80 -6.63 6.97
CA SER A 40 -8.94 -7.43 7.42
C SER A 40 -9.15 -7.33 8.94
N PRO A 41 -10.39 -7.08 9.41
CA PRO A 41 -10.74 -7.20 10.83
C PRO A 41 -10.45 -8.59 11.39
N CYS A 42 -10.48 -9.65 10.56
CA CYS A 42 -10.11 -11.00 10.97
C CYS A 42 -8.67 -11.06 11.51
N TYR A 43 -7.75 -10.30 10.90
CA TYR A 43 -6.36 -10.22 11.33
C TYR A 43 -6.19 -9.26 12.50
N THR A 44 -6.75 -8.05 12.41
CA THR A 44 -6.48 -6.97 13.38
C THR A 44 -7.25 -7.12 14.68
N GLU A 45 -8.42 -7.76 14.67
CA GLU A 45 -9.29 -7.91 15.83
C GLU A 45 -9.51 -9.39 16.17
N GLY A 46 -9.67 -10.24 15.14
CA GLY A 46 -9.93 -11.67 15.31
C GLY A 46 -8.70 -12.54 15.60
N GLY A 47 -7.48 -12.00 15.51
CA GLY A 47 -6.23 -12.73 15.75
C GLY A 47 -5.90 -13.80 14.71
N VAL A 48 -6.58 -13.83 13.56
CA VAL A 48 -6.30 -14.76 12.47
C VAL A 48 -4.94 -14.42 11.85
N THR A 49 -4.12 -15.43 11.59
CA THR A 49 -2.85 -15.29 10.88
C THR A 49 -2.80 -16.21 9.66
N CYS A 50 -1.76 -16.10 8.85
CA CYS A 50 -1.52 -17.03 7.75
C CYS A 50 -1.58 -18.50 8.21
N LEU A 51 -1.07 -18.80 9.41
CA LEU A 51 -0.97 -20.16 9.93
C LEU A 51 -2.31 -20.70 10.44
N THR A 52 -3.29 -19.85 10.71
CA THR A 52 -4.66 -20.27 11.05
C THR A 52 -5.31 -21.04 9.90
N CYS A 53 -5.08 -20.60 8.66
CA CYS A 53 -5.62 -21.22 7.46
C CYS A 53 -4.60 -22.09 6.70
N HIS A 54 -3.31 -21.80 6.84
CA HIS A 54 -2.21 -22.50 6.17
C HIS A 54 -1.20 -23.06 7.18
N PRO A 55 -1.58 -24.06 7.99
CA PRO A 55 -0.67 -24.70 8.93
C PRO A 55 0.50 -25.32 8.17
N SER A 56 1.73 -25.03 8.62
CA SER A 56 2.95 -25.45 7.91
C SER A 56 3.32 -26.91 8.14
N HIS A 57 2.72 -27.56 9.16
CA HIS A 57 3.00 -28.93 9.59
C HIS A 57 1.72 -29.62 10.06
N GLY A 58 1.77 -30.95 10.16
CA GLY A 58 0.65 -31.76 10.62
C GLY A 58 -0.35 -32.14 9.53
N PRO A 59 -1.37 -32.95 9.87
CA PRO A 59 -2.38 -33.42 8.92
C PRO A 59 -3.22 -32.27 8.32
N GLU A 60 -3.33 -31.15 9.03
CA GLU A 60 -4.08 -29.97 8.58
C GLU A 60 -3.42 -29.20 7.43
N ARG A 61 -2.18 -29.56 7.04
CA ARG A 61 -1.47 -29.02 5.87
C ARG A 61 -2.12 -29.48 4.55
N GLU A 62 -2.94 -30.53 4.60
CA GLU A 62 -3.67 -31.01 3.43
C GLU A 62 -4.55 -29.91 2.80
N LYS A 63 -4.88 -30.08 1.53
CA LYS A 63 -5.64 -29.09 0.76
C LYS A 63 -7.03 -28.95 1.39
N LYS A 64 -7.24 -27.84 2.12
CA LYS A 64 -8.52 -27.52 2.76
C LYS A 64 -9.66 -27.48 1.74
N THR A 65 -10.77 -28.10 2.11
CA THR A 65 -12.05 -28.02 1.42
C THR A 65 -12.79 -26.75 1.82
N ARG A 66 -13.86 -26.41 1.10
CA ARG A 66 -14.76 -25.31 1.47
C ARG A 66 -15.35 -25.47 2.87
N ALA A 67 -15.76 -26.69 3.23
CA ALA A 67 -16.30 -26.98 4.56
C ALA A 67 -15.28 -26.76 5.69
N ASP A 68 -13.99 -27.05 5.43
CA ASP A 68 -12.93 -26.78 6.40
C ASP A 68 -12.78 -25.27 6.66
N PHE A 69 -12.90 -24.44 5.61
CA PHE A 69 -12.87 -22.98 5.76
C PHE A 69 -14.10 -22.44 6.50
N ASP A 70 -15.29 -22.95 6.22
CA ASP A 70 -16.49 -22.59 6.98
C ASP A 70 -16.30 -22.91 8.46
N GLY A 71 -15.72 -24.08 8.76
CA GLY A 71 -15.36 -24.47 10.12
C GLY A 71 -14.43 -23.47 10.82
N ILE A 72 -13.47 -22.88 10.10
CA ILE A 72 -12.58 -21.82 10.62
C ILE A 72 -13.37 -20.53 10.90
N CYS A 73 -14.17 -20.08 9.93
CA CYS A 73 -14.97 -18.85 10.07
C CYS A 73 -15.93 -18.94 11.28
N MET A 74 -16.58 -20.10 11.45
CA MET A 74 -17.56 -20.35 12.51
C MET A 74 -16.95 -20.45 13.92
N GLN A 75 -15.63 -20.51 14.08
CA GLN A 75 -14.99 -20.46 15.41
C GLN A 75 -15.31 -19.14 16.14
N CYS A 76 -15.41 -18.05 15.37
CA CYS A 76 -15.77 -16.71 15.85
C CYS A 76 -17.19 -16.31 15.46
N HIS A 77 -17.66 -16.63 14.25
CA HIS A 77 -18.99 -16.25 13.75
C HIS A 77 -20.12 -17.21 14.15
N ARG A 78 -20.18 -17.60 15.43
CA ARG A 78 -21.07 -18.68 15.92
C ARG A 78 -22.57 -18.38 15.76
N ASP A 79 -22.93 -17.10 15.76
CA ASP A 79 -24.32 -16.65 15.65
C ASP A 79 -24.79 -16.50 14.20
N VAL A 80 -23.89 -16.66 13.22
CA VAL A 80 -24.25 -16.61 11.80
C VAL A 80 -24.88 -17.93 11.41
N GLN A 81 -26.10 -17.87 10.86
CA GLN A 81 -26.75 -19.01 10.23
C GLN A 81 -26.39 -19.03 8.73
N PRO A 82 -25.51 -19.93 8.24
CA PRO A 82 -24.92 -19.79 6.90
C PRO A 82 -25.94 -19.78 5.76
N ARG A 83 -26.99 -20.60 5.85
CA ARG A 83 -28.05 -20.67 4.82
C ARG A 83 -28.88 -19.39 4.75
N GLU A 84 -29.24 -18.83 5.91
CA GLU A 84 -30.02 -17.59 5.97
C GLU A 84 -29.16 -16.39 5.56
N HIS A 85 -27.89 -16.39 6.00
CA HIS A 85 -26.94 -15.34 5.70
C HIS A 85 -26.58 -15.31 4.22
N SER A 86 -26.29 -16.46 3.60
CA SER A 86 -25.89 -16.54 2.19
C SER A 86 -27.05 -16.25 1.24
N ARG A 87 -28.30 -16.38 1.69
CA ARG A 87 -29.51 -16.22 0.85
C ARG A 87 -29.59 -17.23 -0.30
N HIS A 88 -28.97 -18.40 -0.13
CA HIS A 88 -29.04 -19.52 -1.06
C HIS A 88 -29.74 -20.72 -0.41
N GLU A 89 -30.56 -21.43 -1.19
CA GLU A 89 -31.14 -22.69 -0.75
C GLU A 89 -30.07 -23.79 -0.63
N GLN A 90 -29.11 -23.77 -1.56
CA GLN A 90 -27.95 -24.64 -1.58
C GLN A 90 -26.86 -24.09 -0.67
N HIS A 91 -26.00 -24.97 -0.19
CA HIS A 91 -24.84 -24.57 0.60
C HIS A 91 -23.82 -23.83 -0.28
N ILE A 92 -23.54 -22.58 0.11
CA ILE A 92 -22.45 -21.74 -0.42
C ILE A 92 -21.51 -21.46 0.74
N ALA A 93 -20.21 -21.66 0.53
CA ALA A 93 -19.20 -21.50 1.57
C ALA A 93 -18.86 -20.02 1.81
N CYS A 94 -18.44 -19.67 3.02
CA CYS A 94 -18.06 -18.31 3.40
C CYS A 94 -17.02 -17.72 2.43
N VAL A 95 -16.04 -18.54 2.04
CA VAL A 95 -14.94 -18.15 1.15
C VAL A 95 -15.39 -17.85 -0.29
N ASP A 96 -16.53 -18.38 -0.74
CA ASP A 96 -17.02 -18.10 -2.09
C ASP A 96 -17.47 -16.64 -2.24
N CYS A 97 -17.91 -16.00 -1.16
CA CYS A 97 -18.31 -14.58 -1.16
C CYS A 97 -17.27 -13.64 -0.54
N HIS A 98 -16.60 -14.08 0.52
CA HIS A 98 -15.68 -13.23 1.28
C HIS A 98 -14.23 -13.35 0.79
N MET A 99 -13.86 -14.42 0.09
CA MET A 99 -12.54 -14.60 -0.52
C MET A 99 -12.66 -14.92 -2.01
N PRO A 100 -13.35 -14.08 -2.81
CA PRO A 100 -13.59 -14.39 -4.22
C PRO A 100 -12.27 -14.48 -5.01
N PRO A 101 -12.23 -15.25 -6.10
CA PRO A 101 -11.04 -15.37 -6.93
C PRO A 101 -10.67 -14.02 -7.55
N VAL A 102 -9.37 -13.72 -7.61
CA VAL A 102 -8.85 -12.49 -8.22
C VAL A 102 -8.87 -12.61 -9.74
N PRO A 103 -9.69 -11.81 -10.46
CA PRO A 103 -9.95 -12.05 -11.89
C PRO A 103 -8.72 -11.97 -12.79
N GLU A 104 -7.84 -11.02 -12.53
CA GLU A 104 -6.64 -10.75 -13.34
C GLU A 104 -5.62 -11.90 -13.33
N VAL A 105 -5.66 -12.76 -12.30
CA VAL A 105 -4.73 -13.88 -12.14
C VAL A 105 -5.45 -15.23 -12.07
N ARG A 106 -6.63 -15.33 -12.68
CA ARG A 106 -7.47 -16.55 -12.69
C ARG A 106 -6.72 -17.84 -13.09
N ARG A 107 -5.71 -17.74 -13.96
CA ARG A 107 -4.89 -18.91 -14.39
C ARG A 107 -4.14 -19.58 -13.24
N VAL A 108 -3.77 -18.83 -12.20
CA VAL A 108 -3.05 -19.35 -11.02
C VAL A 108 -3.95 -19.52 -9.79
N ARG A 109 -5.27 -19.30 -9.93
CA ARG A 109 -6.32 -19.53 -8.91
C ARG A 109 -5.94 -18.97 -7.53
N VAL A 110 -5.89 -17.65 -7.48
CA VAL A 110 -5.56 -16.89 -6.28
C VAL A 110 -6.82 -16.19 -5.78
N PHE A 111 -7.04 -16.18 -4.46
CA PHE A 111 -8.28 -15.77 -3.80
C PHE A 111 -8.06 -14.58 -2.89
N ASP A 112 -8.99 -13.63 -2.84
CA ASP A 112 -8.84 -12.44 -2.02
C ASP A 112 -8.62 -12.76 -0.54
N HIS A 113 -7.64 -12.08 0.08
CA HIS A 113 -7.30 -12.23 1.51
C HIS A 113 -7.67 -11.01 2.33
N ARG A 114 -8.39 -10.02 1.75
CA ARG A 114 -8.96 -8.92 2.51
C ARG A 114 -10.14 -9.42 3.36
N ILE A 115 -10.83 -10.45 2.89
CA ILE A 115 -11.95 -11.10 3.61
C ILE A 115 -13.03 -10.06 3.99
N ALA A 116 -13.25 -9.09 3.10
CA ALA A 116 -14.22 -8.04 3.34
C ALA A 116 -15.64 -8.53 3.01
N PRO A 117 -16.69 -7.90 3.58
CA PRO A 117 -18.04 -8.06 3.07
C PRO A 117 -18.11 -7.73 1.56
N PRO A 118 -18.92 -8.44 0.77
CA PRO A 118 -19.09 -8.14 -0.65
C PRO A 118 -19.82 -6.80 -0.83
N VAL A 119 -19.07 -5.77 -1.25
CA VAL A 119 -19.59 -4.43 -1.55
C VAL A 119 -19.89 -4.30 -3.04
N SER A 120 -21.03 -4.84 -3.50
CA SER A 120 -21.36 -4.88 -4.94
C SER A 120 -21.45 -3.50 -5.58
N ALA A 121 -21.78 -2.45 -4.81
CA ALA A 121 -21.82 -1.08 -5.31
C ALA A 121 -20.45 -0.57 -5.77
N ASN A 122 -19.35 -1.16 -5.29
CA ASN A 122 -18.01 -0.87 -5.81
C ASN A 122 -17.83 -1.32 -7.27
N THR A 123 -18.57 -2.33 -7.73
CA THR A 123 -18.52 -2.75 -9.14
C THR A 123 -19.10 -1.66 -10.04
N VAL A 124 -20.29 -1.16 -9.71
CA VAL A 124 -20.97 -0.13 -10.51
C VAL A 124 -20.18 1.19 -10.49
N ARG A 125 -19.65 1.59 -9.33
CA ARG A 125 -19.00 2.90 -9.17
C ARG A 125 -17.54 2.93 -9.62
N PHE A 126 -16.80 1.87 -9.37
CA PHE A 126 -15.33 1.87 -9.50
C PHE A 126 -14.80 0.70 -10.34
N GLY A 127 -15.68 -0.12 -10.93
CA GLY A 127 -15.30 -1.26 -11.76
C GLY A 127 -14.66 -2.42 -10.97
N ILE A 128 -14.77 -2.42 -9.64
CA ILE A 128 -14.15 -3.45 -8.81
C ILE A 128 -15.01 -4.73 -8.88
N PRO A 129 -14.45 -5.90 -9.23
CA PRO A 129 -15.21 -7.15 -9.34
C PRO A 129 -16.01 -7.48 -8.08
N ASN A 130 -17.25 -7.97 -8.19
CA ASN A 130 -18.00 -8.49 -7.05
C ASN A 130 -17.97 -10.03 -7.05
N ALA A 131 -18.19 -10.62 -5.88
CA ALA A 131 -18.20 -12.07 -5.72
C ALA A 131 -19.40 -12.76 -6.41
N CYS A 132 -20.51 -12.06 -6.61
CA CYS A 132 -21.72 -12.62 -7.19
C CYS A 132 -21.54 -12.96 -8.69
N GLY A 133 -20.78 -12.14 -9.42
CA GLY A 133 -20.62 -12.24 -10.87
C GLY A 133 -19.91 -13.51 -11.36
N ASP A 134 -19.17 -14.22 -10.50
CA ASP A 134 -18.54 -15.49 -10.86
C ASP A 134 -19.55 -16.62 -11.05
N CYS A 135 -20.67 -16.59 -10.30
CA CYS A 135 -21.76 -17.57 -10.42
C CYS A 135 -22.96 -17.01 -11.21
N HIS A 136 -23.21 -15.70 -11.14
CA HIS A 136 -24.34 -15.01 -11.76
C HIS A 136 -23.91 -14.13 -12.93
N GLY A 137 -23.12 -14.68 -13.86
CA GLY A 137 -22.59 -13.95 -15.02
C GLY A 137 -23.66 -13.49 -16.03
N ASP A 138 -24.89 -13.99 -15.91
CA ASP A 138 -26.08 -13.59 -16.68
C ASP A 138 -26.75 -12.32 -16.11
N ARG A 139 -26.35 -11.86 -14.93
CA ARG A 139 -26.94 -10.72 -14.23
C ARG A 139 -26.07 -9.47 -14.33
N THR A 140 -26.71 -8.31 -14.23
CA THR A 140 -26.00 -7.03 -14.27
C THR A 140 -25.37 -6.71 -12.90
N PRO A 141 -24.32 -5.88 -12.86
CA PRO A 141 -23.80 -5.36 -11.59
C PRO A 141 -24.85 -4.68 -10.72
N GLU A 142 -25.80 -3.94 -11.32
CA GLU A 142 -26.89 -3.26 -10.61
C GLU A 142 -27.82 -4.25 -9.91
N TRP A 143 -28.08 -5.42 -10.51
CA TRP A 143 -28.83 -6.48 -9.85
C TRP A 143 -28.11 -6.96 -8.58
N ALA A 144 -26.78 -7.13 -8.64
CA ALA A 144 -26.02 -7.52 -7.46
C ALA A 144 -26.12 -6.45 -6.37
N VAL A 145 -26.01 -5.16 -6.73
CA VAL A 145 -26.23 -4.04 -5.80
C VAL A 145 -27.60 -4.11 -5.14
N GLU A 146 -28.66 -4.22 -5.95
CA GLU A 146 -30.04 -4.30 -5.47
C GLU A 146 -30.21 -5.42 -4.44
N LYS A 147 -29.69 -6.62 -4.73
CA LYS A 147 -29.78 -7.76 -3.81
C LYS A 147 -28.96 -7.55 -2.53
N THR A 148 -27.71 -7.10 -2.65
CA THR A 148 -26.85 -6.90 -1.48
C THR A 148 -27.39 -5.82 -0.55
N GLU A 149 -27.92 -4.72 -1.09
CA GLU A 149 -28.51 -3.64 -0.29
C GLU A 149 -29.84 -4.08 0.34
N ALA A 150 -30.67 -4.86 -0.38
CA ALA A 150 -31.91 -5.39 0.17
C ALA A 150 -31.68 -6.37 1.33
N TRP A 151 -30.58 -7.13 1.31
CA TRP A 151 -30.32 -8.15 2.32
C TRP A 151 -29.52 -7.68 3.52
N TRP A 152 -28.52 -6.82 3.30
CA TRP A 152 -27.55 -6.42 4.34
C TRP A 152 -27.46 -4.90 4.52
N GLY A 153 -28.30 -4.13 3.83
CA GLY A 153 -28.30 -2.68 3.88
C GLY A 153 -27.21 -2.04 3.04
N LYS A 154 -27.21 -0.70 3.00
CA LYS A 154 -26.19 0.09 2.32
C LYS A 154 -24.88 0.04 3.08
N GLN A 155 -23.78 -0.16 2.37
CA GLN A 155 -22.43 -0.23 2.90
C GLN A 155 -21.68 1.08 2.63
N ASP A 156 -22.29 2.20 3.01
CA ASP A 156 -21.84 3.54 2.64
C ASP A 156 -20.42 3.84 3.16
N ASP A 157 -20.06 3.35 4.35
CA ASP A 157 -18.71 3.54 4.90
C ASP A 157 -17.62 2.92 4.01
N TYR A 158 -17.82 1.68 3.55
CA TYR A 158 -16.88 1.02 2.63
C TYR A 158 -16.82 1.73 1.27
N LEU A 159 -17.95 2.25 0.77
CA LEU A 159 -17.99 3.02 -0.47
C LEU A 159 -17.24 4.34 -0.34
N LEU A 160 -17.41 5.05 0.78
CA LEU A 160 -16.73 6.30 1.07
C LEU A 160 -15.22 6.09 1.19
N GLN A 161 -14.79 5.04 1.91
CA GLN A 161 -13.39 4.66 1.99
C GLN A 161 -12.78 4.35 0.61
N THR A 162 -13.51 3.59 -0.22
CA THR A 162 -13.08 3.27 -1.58
C THR A 162 -12.97 4.55 -2.43
N ALA A 163 -13.94 5.46 -2.32
CA ALA A 163 -13.95 6.73 -3.03
C ALA A 163 -12.79 7.64 -2.64
N ALA A 164 -12.45 7.71 -1.34
CA ALA A 164 -11.33 8.48 -0.82
C ALA A 164 -10.00 8.00 -1.42
N VAL A 165 -9.80 6.68 -1.50
CA VAL A 165 -8.61 6.08 -2.13
C VAL A 165 -8.57 6.40 -3.63
N VAL A 166 -9.69 6.28 -4.35
CA VAL A 166 -9.78 6.65 -5.78
C VAL A 166 -9.35 8.10 -6.00
N LEU A 167 -9.94 9.04 -5.25
CA LEU A 167 -9.63 10.47 -5.36
C LEU A 167 -8.16 10.76 -4.97
N GLY A 168 -7.66 10.11 -3.92
CA GLY A 168 -6.27 10.24 -3.48
C GLY A 168 -5.25 9.75 -4.52
N ARG A 169 -5.52 8.61 -5.18
CA ARG A 169 -4.67 8.08 -6.25
C ARG A 169 -4.59 9.04 -7.44
N GLN A 170 -5.70 9.70 -7.75
CA GLN A 170 -5.81 10.74 -8.78
C GLN A 170 -5.15 12.07 -8.36
N GLY A 171 -4.69 12.21 -7.12
CA GLY A 171 -4.18 13.48 -6.58
C GLY A 171 -5.27 14.55 -6.45
N ASN A 172 -6.54 14.17 -6.39
CA ASN A 172 -7.65 15.10 -6.31
C ASN A 172 -7.73 15.72 -4.89
N PRO A 173 -7.69 17.06 -4.74
CA PRO A 173 -7.78 17.72 -3.44
C PRO A 173 -9.08 17.42 -2.65
N MET A 174 -10.16 16.99 -3.31
CA MET A 174 -11.38 16.55 -2.63
C MET A 174 -11.16 15.33 -1.74
N ALA A 175 -10.06 14.59 -1.93
CA ALA A 175 -9.69 13.46 -1.06
C ALA A 175 -9.20 13.92 0.33
N VAL A 176 -8.83 15.20 0.51
CA VAL A 176 -8.14 15.65 1.73
C VAL A 176 -8.99 15.44 2.99
N SER A 177 -10.26 15.84 2.97
CA SER A 177 -11.14 15.65 4.14
C SER A 177 -11.36 14.17 4.47
N PRO A 178 -11.85 13.32 3.54
CA PRO A 178 -12.10 11.92 3.88
C PRO A 178 -10.82 11.15 4.23
N LEU A 179 -9.68 11.40 3.59
CA LEU A 179 -8.42 10.74 3.95
C LEU A 179 -7.87 11.24 5.30
N LYS A 180 -8.08 12.51 5.65
CA LYS A 180 -7.77 13.01 6.99
C LYS A 180 -8.59 12.25 8.03
N ASP A 181 -9.87 12.05 7.79
CA ASP A 181 -10.76 11.32 8.70
C ASP A 181 -10.31 9.86 8.81
N GLU A 182 -9.97 9.19 7.71
CA GLU A 182 -9.42 7.82 7.73
C GLU A 182 -8.12 7.69 8.54
N LEU A 183 -7.19 8.65 8.40
CA LEU A 183 -5.91 8.66 9.13
C LEU A 183 -6.10 8.85 10.64
N LEU A 184 -7.07 9.68 11.03
CA LEU A 184 -7.33 10.03 12.43
C LEU A 184 -8.22 9.03 13.16
N ASP A 185 -9.02 8.26 12.44
CA ASP A 185 -9.86 7.22 13.02
C ASP A 185 -9.01 6.04 13.50
N LEU A 186 -8.88 5.89 14.81
CA LEU A 186 -8.10 4.84 15.47
C LEU A 186 -8.75 3.46 15.38
N SER A 187 -10.03 3.36 14.98
CA SER A 187 -10.67 2.08 14.69
C SER A 187 -10.19 1.48 13.37
N ASN A 188 -9.64 2.30 12.46
CA ASN A 188 -9.04 1.81 11.23
C ASN A 188 -7.72 1.09 11.50
N ASN A 189 -7.51 0.00 10.75
CA ASN A 189 -6.24 -0.72 10.79
C ASN A 189 -5.06 0.17 10.35
N PRO A 190 -3.83 -0.12 10.83
CA PRO A 190 -2.67 0.69 10.51
C PRO A 190 -2.34 0.79 9.02
N THR A 191 -2.61 -0.24 8.22
CA THR A 191 -2.37 -0.22 6.76
C THR A 191 -3.27 0.80 6.07
N ARG A 192 -4.55 0.89 6.45
CA ARG A 192 -5.49 1.89 5.92
C ARG A 192 -5.07 3.30 6.33
N ARG A 193 -4.76 3.51 7.61
CA ARG A 193 -4.29 4.82 8.12
C ARG A 193 -3.00 5.26 7.41
N ALA A 194 -2.04 4.36 7.24
CA ALA A 194 -0.82 4.64 6.49
C ALA A 194 -1.08 4.94 5.00
N SER A 195 -2.03 4.23 4.37
CA SER A 195 -2.46 4.52 3.00
C SER A 195 -3.00 5.94 2.90
N ALA A 196 -3.84 6.36 3.85
CA ALA A 196 -4.39 7.69 3.89
C ALA A 196 -3.30 8.77 4.04
N ALA A 197 -2.28 8.55 4.87
CA ALA A 197 -1.13 9.46 4.99
C ALA A 197 -0.39 9.66 3.65
N LEU A 198 -0.09 8.58 2.92
CA LEU A 198 0.57 8.68 1.62
C LEU A 198 -0.33 9.37 0.58
N LEU A 199 -1.60 8.97 0.51
CA LEU A 199 -2.58 9.51 -0.45
C LEU A 199 -2.87 10.99 -0.22
N LEU A 200 -2.90 11.44 1.04
CA LEU A 200 -2.93 12.86 1.40
C LEU A 200 -1.77 13.62 0.76
N GLY A 201 -0.57 13.04 0.80
CA GLY A 201 0.61 13.58 0.12
C GLY A 201 0.45 13.72 -1.39
N ARG A 202 -0.13 12.69 -2.04
CA ARG A 202 -0.37 12.68 -3.49
C ARG A 202 -1.33 13.77 -3.95
N THR A 203 -2.22 14.27 -3.08
CA THR A 203 -3.06 15.43 -3.40
C THR A 203 -2.26 16.72 -3.57
N ARG A 204 -1.02 16.76 -3.07
CA ARG A 204 -0.15 17.96 -2.98
C ARG A 204 -0.81 19.14 -2.25
N SER A 205 -1.89 18.89 -1.53
CA SER A 205 -2.63 19.93 -0.83
C SER A 205 -1.91 20.34 0.44
N THR A 206 -1.69 21.65 0.59
CA THR A 206 -1.09 22.20 1.81
C THR A 206 -1.98 22.03 3.04
N GLN A 207 -3.29 21.78 2.84
CA GLN A 207 -4.25 21.47 3.90
C GLN A 207 -3.98 20.13 4.57
N ALA A 208 -3.24 19.21 3.93
CA ALA A 208 -2.86 17.93 4.51
C ALA A 208 -1.70 18.04 5.51
N VAL A 209 -0.90 19.12 5.47
CA VAL A 209 0.32 19.23 6.30
C VAL A 209 0.06 19.09 7.80
N PRO A 210 -0.94 19.75 8.41
CA PRO A 210 -1.16 19.62 9.85
C PRO A 210 -1.44 18.18 10.30
N VAL A 211 -2.23 17.42 9.54
CA VAL A 211 -2.54 16.03 9.91
C VAL A 211 -1.34 15.11 9.66
N LEU A 212 -0.56 15.34 8.59
CA LEU A 212 0.66 14.59 8.33
C LEU A 212 1.74 14.85 9.38
N LEU A 213 1.90 16.09 9.83
CA LEU A 213 2.82 16.43 10.93
C LEU A 213 2.42 15.73 12.24
N ASN A 214 1.11 15.57 12.50
CA ASN A 214 0.65 14.80 13.65
C ASN A 214 0.99 13.31 13.50
N ALA A 215 0.83 12.75 12.30
CA ALA A 215 1.10 11.34 12.01
C ALA A 215 2.59 10.95 12.12
N LEU A 216 3.53 11.90 12.09
CA LEU A 216 4.95 11.66 12.40
C LEU A 216 5.17 11.12 13.82
N LYS A 217 4.19 11.28 14.72
CA LYS A 217 4.25 10.83 16.12
C LYS A 217 3.47 9.54 16.37
N ASP A 218 2.92 8.93 15.32
CA ASP A 218 2.10 7.74 15.46
C ASP A 218 2.93 6.56 16.02
N PRO A 219 2.40 5.75 16.95
CA PRO A 219 3.11 4.58 17.46
C PRO A 219 3.48 3.57 16.37
N HIS A 220 2.68 3.49 15.30
CA HIS A 220 2.89 2.53 14.23
C HIS A 220 3.90 3.04 13.18
N PRO A 221 5.02 2.34 12.94
CA PRO A 221 6.10 2.84 12.07
C PRO A 221 5.67 3.03 10.61
N LEU A 222 4.77 2.19 10.07
CA LEU A 222 4.25 2.37 8.72
C LEU A 222 3.51 3.71 8.55
N ILE A 223 2.79 4.18 9.57
CA ILE A 223 2.08 5.45 9.52
C ILE A 223 3.08 6.61 9.53
N ARG A 224 4.12 6.54 10.38
CA ARG A 224 5.20 7.53 10.40
C ARG A 224 5.93 7.60 9.05
N ALA A 225 6.33 6.46 8.49
CA ALA A 225 7.00 6.39 7.19
C ALA A 225 6.15 7.02 6.07
N LYS A 226 4.86 6.64 5.99
CA LYS A 226 3.94 7.21 4.98
C LYS A 226 3.60 8.68 5.21
N ALA A 227 3.65 9.16 6.45
CA ALA A 227 3.53 10.58 6.75
C ALA A 227 4.76 11.37 6.27
N VAL A 228 5.99 10.83 6.44
CA VAL A 228 7.22 11.42 5.91
C VAL A 228 7.16 11.52 4.38
N GLU A 229 6.82 10.42 3.70
CA GLU A 229 6.63 10.41 2.24
C GLU A 229 5.56 11.43 1.81
N GLY A 230 4.42 11.45 2.52
CA GLY A 230 3.33 12.37 2.23
C GLY A 230 3.74 13.84 2.34
N LEU A 231 4.52 14.21 3.36
CA LEU A 231 5.07 15.57 3.51
C LEU A 231 6.07 15.91 2.39
N GLY A 232 6.91 14.95 1.98
CA GLY A 232 7.80 15.09 0.85
C GLY A 232 7.06 15.35 -0.47
N LEU A 233 5.94 14.66 -0.69
CA LEU A 233 5.09 14.84 -1.88
C LEU A 233 4.36 16.18 -1.90
N VAL A 234 3.94 16.69 -0.73
CA VAL A 234 3.37 18.05 -0.61
C VAL A 234 4.42 19.12 -0.90
N GLY A 235 5.69 18.86 -0.62
CA GLY A 235 6.82 19.68 -1.08
C GLY A 235 7.00 21.00 -0.33
N GLN A 236 6.53 21.11 0.92
CA GLN A 236 6.69 22.32 1.71
C GLN A 236 7.92 22.27 2.60
N ALA A 237 9.04 22.84 2.13
CA ALA A 237 10.33 22.87 2.83
C ALA A 237 10.27 23.28 4.32
N ARG A 238 9.30 24.10 4.71
CA ARG A 238 9.07 24.49 6.13
C ARG A 238 8.84 23.31 7.09
N VAL A 239 8.55 22.10 6.57
CA VAL A 239 8.33 20.90 7.38
C VAL A 239 9.62 20.17 7.72
N VAL A 240 10.75 20.49 7.09
CA VAL A 240 12.05 19.82 7.32
C VAL A 240 12.44 19.79 8.81
N PRO A 241 12.29 20.87 9.60
CA PRO A 241 12.59 20.81 11.04
C PRO A 241 11.78 19.75 11.81
N ALA A 242 10.57 19.42 11.36
CA ALA A 242 9.74 18.38 11.97
C ALA A 242 10.17 16.97 11.55
N LEU A 243 10.93 16.82 10.46
CA LEU A 243 11.48 15.55 9.99
C LEU A 243 12.81 15.19 10.67
N VAL A 244 13.58 16.19 11.14
CA VAL A 244 14.90 16.00 11.78
C VAL A 244 14.88 14.96 12.91
N PRO A 245 13.89 14.94 13.84
CA PRO A 245 13.87 13.93 14.91
C PRO A 245 13.74 12.48 14.41
N LEU A 246 13.19 12.27 13.20
CA LEU A 246 13.03 10.94 12.63
C LEU A 246 14.32 10.38 12.00
N LEU A 247 15.38 11.20 11.87
CA LEU A 247 16.71 10.70 11.50
C LEU A 247 17.20 9.63 12.50
N ASP A 248 16.76 9.72 13.76
CA ASP A 248 17.07 8.74 14.81
C ASP A 248 15.89 7.78 15.10
N ASP A 249 14.86 7.71 14.24
CA ASP A 249 13.75 6.76 14.43
C ASP A 249 14.31 5.34 14.52
N PRO A 250 13.89 4.52 15.50
CA PRO A 250 14.46 3.17 15.65
C PRO A 250 14.16 2.27 14.44
N ILE A 251 13.09 2.53 13.69
CA ILE A 251 12.62 1.66 12.61
C ILE A 251 13.15 2.10 11.25
N ARG A 252 13.79 1.16 10.54
CA ARG A 252 14.51 1.47 9.31
C ARG A 252 13.64 2.07 8.20
N ILE A 253 12.42 1.59 7.98
CA ILE A 253 11.55 2.18 6.93
C ILE A 253 11.21 3.64 7.18
N VAL A 254 11.15 4.09 8.45
CA VAL A 254 10.87 5.49 8.77
C VAL A 254 12.08 6.35 8.40
N ARG A 255 13.28 5.88 8.73
CA ARG A 255 14.53 6.54 8.31
C ARG A 255 14.65 6.55 6.78
N PHE A 256 14.37 5.45 6.12
CA PHE A 256 14.46 5.35 4.65
C PHE A 256 13.44 6.24 3.93
N ALA A 257 12.24 6.43 4.49
CA ALA A 257 11.26 7.38 3.94
C ALA A 257 11.77 8.84 3.93
N LEU A 258 12.70 9.19 4.82
CA LEU A 258 13.31 10.53 4.85
C LEU A 258 14.15 10.82 3.62
N VAL A 259 14.75 9.81 2.98
CA VAL A 259 15.61 10.00 1.81
C VAL A 259 14.84 10.65 0.66
N PRO A 260 13.79 10.04 0.07
CA PRO A 260 13.03 10.71 -0.97
C PRO A 260 12.35 12.00 -0.50
N ALA A 261 11.90 12.07 0.75
CA ALA A 261 11.24 13.27 1.27
C ALA A 261 12.20 14.47 1.37
N ILE A 262 13.37 14.32 2.00
CA ILE A 262 14.36 15.38 2.18
C ILE A 262 15.01 15.74 0.85
N GLU A 263 15.27 14.76 -0.02
CA GLU A 263 15.73 15.04 -1.38
C GLU A 263 14.73 15.94 -2.12
N ASN A 264 13.42 15.65 -2.05
CA ASN A 264 12.40 16.47 -2.70
C ASN A 264 12.24 17.86 -2.05
N LEU A 265 12.41 17.96 -0.73
CA LEU A 265 12.30 19.21 0.02
C LEU A 265 13.57 20.08 -0.06
N GLY A 266 14.72 19.47 -0.35
CA GLY A 266 16.03 20.11 -0.43
C GLY A 266 16.91 19.82 0.80
N THR A 267 18.04 19.13 0.56
CA THR A 267 19.03 18.78 1.61
C THR A 267 19.71 19.97 2.25
N HIS A 268 19.78 21.12 1.55
CA HIS A 268 20.34 22.38 2.06
C HIS A 268 19.61 22.95 3.29
N HIS A 269 18.42 22.43 3.62
CA HIS A 269 17.71 22.75 4.86
C HIS A 269 18.26 22.00 6.08
N LEU A 270 19.11 20.99 5.88
CA LEU A 270 19.85 20.32 6.95
C LEU A 270 21.21 21.00 7.14
N THR A 271 21.63 21.16 8.39
CA THR A 271 22.91 21.81 8.72
C THR A 271 23.67 21.04 9.79
N GLY A 272 25.01 21.13 9.76
CA GLY A 272 25.89 20.50 10.76
C GLY A 272 25.58 19.02 10.95
N GLN A 273 25.36 18.63 12.20
CA GLN A 273 25.14 17.24 12.60
C GLN A 273 23.87 16.62 11.99
N ASP A 274 22.86 17.42 11.65
CA ASP A 274 21.64 16.90 11.00
C ASP A 274 21.94 16.40 9.60
N TYR A 275 22.81 17.12 8.88
CA TYR A 275 23.24 16.72 7.54
C TYR A 275 24.10 15.45 7.58
N GLU A 276 25.04 15.34 8.54
CA GLU A 276 25.87 14.15 8.70
C GLU A 276 25.05 12.89 9.02
N ARG A 277 24.05 13.01 9.89
CA ARG A 277 23.10 11.92 10.20
C ARG A 277 22.29 11.52 8.98
N TYR A 278 21.81 12.49 8.21
CA TYR A 278 21.11 12.23 6.96
C TYR A 278 22.00 11.49 5.94
N GLU A 279 23.25 11.92 5.74
CA GLU A 279 24.16 11.24 4.81
C GLU A 279 24.48 9.80 5.25
N THR A 280 24.47 9.51 6.55
CA THR A 280 24.56 8.13 7.06
C THR A 280 23.37 7.28 6.61
N ILE A 281 22.14 7.81 6.73
CA ILE A 281 20.91 7.15 6.27
C ILE A 281 20.91 7.00 4.74
N PHE A 282 21.37 8.03 4.01
CA PHE A 282 21.50 7.98 2.56
C PHE A 282 22.44 6.85 2.13
N ALA A 283 23.60 6.70 2.78
CA ALA A 283 24.52 5.60 2.51
C ALA A 283 23.90 4.21 2.79
N GLU A 284 23.12 4.08 3.88
CA GLU A 284 22.36 2.84 4.15
C GLU A 284 21.31 2.56 3.06
N TYR A 285 20.60 3.59 2.60
CA TYR A 285 19.61 3.49 1.51
C TYR A 285 20.28 3.09 0.18
N GLU A 286 21.44 3.68 -0.14
CA GLU A 286 22.24 3.30 -1.30
C GLU A 286 22.68 1.83 -1.23
N GLN A 287 23.08 1.35 -0.04
CA GLN A 287 23.44 -0.04 0.14
C GLN A 287 22.22 -0.96 -0.03
N ALA A 288 21.08 -0.61 0.57
CA ALA A 288 19.83 -1.35 0.40
C ALA A 288 19.40 -1.44 -1.07
N SER A 289 19.66 -0.40 -1.88
CA SER A 289 19.39 -0.42 -3.33
C SER A 289 20.21 -1.45 -4.12
N LYS A 290 21.36 -1.88 -3.58
CA LYS A 290 22.25 -2.89 -4.19
C LYS A 290 21.93 -4.31 -3.72
N GLU A 291 21.21 -4.42 -2.61
CA GLU A 291 20.84 -5.69 -1.98
C GLU A 291 19.35 -5.96 -2.15
N VAL A 292 18.55 -5.46 -1.21
CA VAL A 292 17.11 -5.75 -1.09
C VAL A 292 16.32 -5.21 -2.29
N TRP A 293 16.71 -4.04 -2.80
CA TRP A 293 16.03 -3.38 -3.93
C TRP A 293 16.86 -3.38 -5.21
N ALA A 294 17.77 -4.36 -5.35
CA ALA A 294 18.64 -4.53 -6.52
C ALA A 294 17.88 -4.61 -7.86
N THR A 295 16.60 -4.98 -7.81
CA THR A 295 15.71 -5.17 -8.95
C THR A 295 14.55 -4.16 -8.99
N ASP A 296 14.55 -3.11 -8.16
CA ASP A 296 13.56 -2.04 -8.23
C ASP A 296 14.05 -0.93 -9.16
N PRO A 297 13.49 -0.77 -10.37
CA PRO A 297 13.98 0.23 -11.31
C PRO A 297 13.73 1.67 -10.85
N TYR A 298 12.70 1.92 -10.04
CA TYR A 298 12.35 3.27 -9.59
C TYR A 298 13.32 3.77 -8.53
N VAL A 299 13.78 2.89 -7.64
CA VAL A 299 14.85 3.22 -6.67
C VAL A 299 16.13 3.63 -7.39
N HIS A 300 16.53 2.90 -8.44
CA HIS A 300 17.73 3.22 -9.23
C HIS A 300 17.58 4.53 -10.01
N ALA A 301 16.40 4.81 -10.57
CA ALA A 301 16.12 6.08 -11.25
C ALA A 301 16.19 7.26 -10.26
N PHE A 302 15.57 7.12 -9.09
CA PHE A 302 15.60 8.12 -8.03
C PHE A 302 17.04 8.41 -7.55
N LEU A 303 17.86 7.37 -7.33
CA LEU A 303 19.26 7.55 -6.95
C LEU A 303 20.06 8.27 -8.04
N GLY A 304 19.76 8.03 -9.31
CA GLY A 304 20.34 8.78 -10.43
C GLY A 304 20.17 10.29 -10.25
N TRP A 305 18.96 10.76 -9.93
CA TRP A 305 18.69 12.17 -9.67
C TRP A 305 19.35 12.70 -8.39
N CYS A 306 19.49 11.86 -7.37
CA CYS A 306 20.23 12.20 -6.15
C CYS A 306 21.71 12.47 -6.47
N TYR A 307 22.32 11.66 -7.34
CA TYR A 307 23.70 11.86 -7.78
C TYR A 307 23.88 13.07 -8.69
N VAL A 308 22.92 13.36 -9.59
CA VAL A 308 22.94 14.58 -10.41
C VAL A 308 23.01 15.82 -9.52
N ARG A 309 22.16 15.90 -8.49
CA ARG A 309 22.14 17.04 -7.56
C ARG A 309 23.41 17.18 -6.72
N ARG A 310 24.11 16.06 -6.50
CA ARG A 310 25.41 16.02 -5.82
C ARG A 310 26.61 16.26 -6.76
N GLY A 311 26.37 16.48 -8.05
CA GLY A 311 27.43 16.68 -9.06
C GLY A 311 28.20 15.42 -9.43
N ASN A 312 27.70 14.23 -9.07
CA ASN A 312 28.35 12.96 -9.40
C ASN A 312 27.75 12.35 -10.67
N THR A 313 28.15 12.90 -11.81
CA THR A 313 27.64 12.50 -13.14
C THR A 313 27.87 11.02 -13.44
N GLU A 314 29.00 10.46 -13.03
CA GLU A 314 29.34 9.06 -13.31
C GLU A 314 28.41 8.10 -12.57
N LEU A 315 28.18 8.33 -11.26
CA LEU A 315 27.24 7.51 -10.50
C LEU A 315 25.80 7.69 -11.00
N ALA A 316 25.42 8.92 -11.36
CA ALA A 316 24.11 9.20 -11.95
C ALA A 316 23.86 8.38 -13.22
N GLN A 317 24.82 8.38 -14.15
CA GLN A 317 24.72 7.64 -15.40
C GLN A 317 24.59 6.13 -15.15
N ARG A 318 25.41 5.56 -14.24
CA ARG A 318 25.34 4.14 -13.88
C ARG A 318 23.99 3.76 -13.27
N ALA A 319 23.43 4.60 -12.41
CA ALA A 319 22.15 4.38 -11.75
C ALA A 319 21.00 4.40 -12.76
N PHE A 320 20.91 5.42 -13.62
CA PHE A 320 19.89 5.47 -14.67
C PHE A 320 19.99 4.30 -15.66
N GLN A 321 21.21 3.93 -16.08
CA GLN A 321 21.41 2.75 -16.92
C GLN A 321 20.96 1.46 -16.21
N ARG A 322 21.20 1.34 -14.90
CA ARG A 322 20.72 0.18 -14.12
C ARG A 322 19.18 0.13 -14.11
N ALA A 323 18.51 1.25 -13.87
CA ALA A 323 17.06 1.34 -13.94
C ALA A 323 16.51 0.86 -15.29
N LEU A 324 17.08 1.36 -16.40
CA LEU A 324 16.66 0.99 -17.75
C LEU A 324 16.99 -0.46 -18.13
N ARG A 325 18.06 -1.04 -17.57
CA ARG A 325 18.36 -2.47 -17.74
C ARG A 325 17.33 -3.36 -17.06
N ILE A 326 16.80 -2.93 -15.91
CA ILE A 326 15.76 -3.67 -15.19
C ILE A 326 14.42 -3.51 -15.92
N TRP A 327 14.05 -2.26 -16.26
CA TRP A 327 12.85 -1.96 -17.04
C TRP A 327 13.13 -0.80 -18.02
N PRO A 328 13.14 -1.06 -19.33
CA PRO A 328 13.38 -0.04 -20.35
C PRO A 328 12.36 1.10 -20.44
N GLY A 329 11.14 0.92 -19.92
CA GLY A 329 10.04 1.89 -19.97
C GLY A 329 10.07 2.94 -18.86
N ILE A 330 11.15 3.03 -18.10
CA ILE A 330 11.30 4.03 -17.02
C ILE A 330 11.70 5.36 -17.64
N GLU A 331 10.70 6.13 -18.08
CA GLU A 331 10.89 7.41 -18.75
C GLU A 331 11.77 8.37 -17.94
N ASP A 332 11.63 8.36 -16.61
CA ASP A 332 12.39 9.23 -15.73
C ASP A 332 13.92 8.99 -15.83
N ALA A 333 14.34 7.73 -15.89
CA ALA A 333 15.75 7.37 -16.06
C ALA A 333 16.26 7.71 -17.47
N ALA A 334 15.43 7.54 -18.50
CA ALA A 334 15.77 7.92 -19.86
C ALA A 334 16.00 9.44 -19.97
N ARG A 335 15.14 10.25 -19.34
CA ARG A 335 15.33 11.71 -19.26
C ARG A 335 16.62 12.09 -18.54
N GLY A 336 16.91 11.44 -17.41
CA GLY A 336 18.13 11.67 -16.65
C GLY A 336 19.40 11.46 -17.48
N LEU A 337 19.46 10.36 -18.24
CA LEU A 337 20.58 10.12 -19.16
C LEU A 337 20.65 11.16 -20.28
N ALA A 338 19.52 11.51 -20.90
CA ALA A 338 19.50 12.51 -21.96
C ALA A 338 20.02 13.88 -21.47
N GLN A 339 19.65 14.28 -20.25
CA GLN A 339 20.13 15.50 -19.62
C GLN A 339 21.66 15.49 -19.44
N ILE A 340 22.22 14.39 -18.93
CA ILE A 340 23.68 14.24 -18.76
C ILE A 340 24.41 14.35 -20.10
N HIS A 341 23.96 13.62 -21.13
CA HIS A 341 24.62 13.63 -22.45
C HIS A 341 24.54 15.01 -23.12
N ASN A 342 23.46 15.76 -22.93
CA ASN A 342 23.32 17.10 -23.47
C ASN A 342 24.26 18.10 -22.78
N ALA A 343 24.45 17.99 -21.46
CA ALA A 343 25.42 18.80 -20.74
C ALA A 343 26.85 18.55 -21.24
N GLU A 344 27.25 17.28 -21.37
CA GLU A 344 28.57 16.89 -21.87
C GLU A 344 28.86 17.33 -23.32
N LYS A 345 27.82 17.47 -24.15
CA LYS A 345 27.95 17.99 -25.52
C LYS A 345 28.10 19.50 -25.58
N ASN A 346 27.54 20.23 -24.61
CA ASN A 346 27.65 21.68 -24.54
C ASN A 346 29.00 22.13 -23.93
N ASP A 347 29.66 21.25 -23.18
CA ASP A 347 31.00 21.47 -22.60
C ASP A 347 32.15 21.10 -23.56
N ARG A 348 31.85 20.59 -24.75
CA ARG A 348 32.80 20.27 -25.83
C ARG A 348 32.66 21.25 -26.98
#